data_AF-A0A2M7AGB4-F1
#
_entry.id   AF-A0A2M7AGB4-F1
#
_cell.length_a   1.000
_cell.length_b   1.000
_cell.length_c   1.000
_cell.angle_alpha   90.00
_cell.angle_beta   90.00
_cell.angle_gamma   90.00
#
_symmetry.space_group_name_H-M   'P 1'
#
loop_
_entity.id
_entity.type
_entity.pdbx_description
1 polymer ?
#
loop_
_entity_poly.entity_id
_entity_poly.type
_entity_poly.pdbx_seq_one_letter_code
_entity_poly.pdbx_strand_id
1 'polypeptide(L)'
;MKTAHHHSARIEGVVGNRRPVRIRAVVLFFAVFASLRFMGPALAESQNLTPIEHLHLVLAQIADRQYDKAVKTCEEFLQKFPGHEQRPEILCQLADAHLKQEHVAECEKYATQVIDDYPAAGQARKAWWLLTGAKMVKQDWPGVAKTLQDADFKLEDITGLWSQLKYATPHFNKRVDLLSHLLTTLERDLNIDLAGASTASPQAPTFQSGQARYMLADLYTFAGRNQPALDLLLPLTTEKWSDNPTTHNRQLGNIYYLLGQNHAAVGDFRQGAEWYEKLANLDTDGTSRAGGLIESARLYMRLGDEKKANELYEQVAQYGNGWMTGMAISEKASFLIDRGDYTSAKALLSSPVLGAGADQVRIVMLSRLGLTSFLAGQWKDAAIASRECLRAYTELREHWPGEGIEEQVALSHARLFWVGFFSDCPIYTSTDSIAFSPSQPVRSLVVRTYQSSQLTLSTNTPLFHAELVEMKNRGIYWEHELCIALASSPTEADLDGMLTIRSESIPRASATIRLHYERPLSVFFCRPKVIWWGFVSAGERHQRAIEVLGSEPFQIVEIKTNHPAIDAMVDISPPKERNSHIITATLTTRQGERNSIVGQIQVLTDNRDGSNLSIPFYAIVS
;
A
#
# COMPACT_ATOMS: atom_id res chain seq x y z
N MET A 1 -50.13 4.12 -52.45
CA MET A 1 -49.63 4.08 -53.86
C MET A 1 -49.19 5.47 -54.27
N LYS A 2 -47.88 5.76 -54.21
CA LYS A 2 -47.22 6.86 -54.94
C LYS A 2 -45.72 6.54 -55.00
N THR A 3 -45.17 6.75 -56.17
CA THR A 3 -43.96 6.17 -56.78
C THR A 3 -42.65 6.77 -56.25
N ALA A 4 -41.65 5.90 -56.09
CA ALA A 4 -40.26 6.25 -55.79
C ALA A 4 -39.48 6.58 -57.08
N HIS A 5 -38.66 7.64 -57.05
CA HIS A 5 -37.67 7.94 -58.08
C HIS A 5 -36.27 7.64 -57.54
N HIS A 6 -35.55 6.77 -58.25
CA HIS A 6 -34.13 6.50 -58.07
C HIS A 6 -33.31 7.58 -58.78
N HIS A 7 -32.39 8.21 -58.06
CA HIS A 7 -31.27 8.96 -58.63
C HIS A 7 -30.02 8.08 -58.65
N SER A 8 -29.54 7.76 -59.86
CA SER A 8 -28.20 7.24 -60.10
C SER A 8 -27.27 8.42 -60.42
N ALA A 9 -26.25 8.63 -59.57
CA ALA A 9 -25.17 9.58 -59.84
C ALA A 9 -24.00 8.83 -60.48
N ARG A 10 -23.65 9.27 -61.69
CA ARG A 10 -22.51 8.81 -62.50
C ARG A 10 -21.29 9.65 -62.08
N ILE A 11 -20.24 9.01 -61.57
CA ILE A 11 -18.96 9.67 -61.27
C ILE A 11 -17.96 9.29 -62.38
N GLU A 12 -17.59 10.28 -63.19
CA GLU A 12 -16.50 10.19 -64.16
C GLU A 12 -15.16 10.40 -63.45
N GLY A 13 -14.19 9.53 -63.76
CA GLY A 13 -12.88 9.49 -63.14
C GLY A 13 -11.90 10.52 -63.69
N VAL A 14 -11.18 11.17 -62.79
CA VAL A 14 -9.97 11.96 -63.09
C VAL A 14 -8.76 11.12 -62.68
N VAL A 15 -8.00 10.66 -63.67
CA VAL A 15 -6.75 9.90 -63.49
C VAL A 15 -5.60 10.87 -63.27
N GLY A 16 -5.20 11.04 -62.01
CA GLY A 16 -4.03 11.81 -61.59
C GLY A 16 -2.83 10.91 -61.32
N ASN A 17 -1.75 11.14 -62.07
CA ASN A 17 -0.45 10.48 -62.00
C ASN A 17 0.15 10.51 -60.58
N ARG A 18 0.21 9.38 -59.87
CA ARG A 18 1.01 9.19 -58.64
C ARG A 18 2.05 8.10 -58.85
N ARG A 19 3.32 8.44 -58.61
CA ARG A 19 4.47 7.52 -58.65
C ARG A 19 4.29 6.42 -57.57
N PRO A 20 4.55 5.14 -57.87
CA PRO A 20 4.47 4.08 -56.88
C PRO A 20 5.71 4.09 -55.99
N VAL A 21 5.54 4.37 -54.70
CA VAL A 21 6.61 4.23 -53.69
C VAL A 21 6.11 3.29 -52.59
N ARG A 22 6.88 2.21 -52.34
CA ARG A 22 6.95 1.39 -51.11
C ARG A 22 5.75 0.55 -50.61
N ILE A 23 4.70 0.29 -51.40
CA ILE A 23 3.63 -0.67 -50.98
C ILE A 23 4.08 -2.15 -51.11
N ARG A 24 5.04 -2.45 -51.99
CA ARG A 24 5.45 -3.84 -52.26
C ARG A 24 6.13 -4.54 -51.08
N ALA A 25 6.86 -3.84 -50.21
CA ALA A 25 7.53 -4.48 -49.07
C ALA A 25 6.56 -4.87 -47.95
N VAL A 26 5.56 -4.02 -47.66
CA VAL A 26 4.58 -4.28 -46.60
C VAL A 26 3.63 -5.42 -46.99
N VAL A 27 3.17 -5.46 -48.24
CA VAL A 27 2.30 -6.55 -48.73
C VAL A 27 3.06 -7.88 -48.77
N LEU A 28 4.34 -7.88 -49.13
CA LEU A 28 5.18 -9.10 -49.08
C LEU A 28 5.40 -9.58 -47.63
N PHE A 29 5.62 -8.65 -46.70
CA PHE A 29 5.81 -8.97 -45.29
C PHE A 29 4.53 -9.61 -44.68
N PHE A 30 3.35 -9.04 -44.95
CA PHE A 30 2.07 -9.60 -44.49
C PHE A 30 1.73 -10.95 -45.13
N ALA A 31 2.04 -11.13 -46.42
CA ALA A 31 1.83 -12.42 -47.10
C ALA A 31 2.74 -13.51 -46.53
N VAL A 32 4.01 -13.20 -46.23
CA VAL A 32 4.93 -14.15 -45.58
C VAL A 32 4.47 -14.48 -44.17
N PHE A 33 4.02 -13.49 -43.38
CA PHE A 33 3.55 -13.70 -42.02
C PHE A 33 2.26 -14.55 -41.94
N ALA A 34 1.29 -14.29 -42.82
CA ALA A 34 0.06 -15.08 -42.91
C ALA A 34 0.35 -16.53 -43.31
N SER A 35 1.29 -16.74 -44.26
CA SER A 35 1.69 -18.07 -44.72
C SER A 35 2.37 -18.88 -43.60
N LEU A 36 3.24 -18.23 -42.82
CA LEU A 36 3.92 -18.85 -41.68
C LEU A 36 2.95 -19.27 -40.57
N ARG A 37 1.87 -18.51 -40.33
CA ARG A 37 0.86 -18.87 -39.33
C ARG A 37 0.12 -20.17 -39.67
N PHE A 38 -0.16 -20.41 -40.95
CA PHE A 38 -0.79 -21.67 -41.40
C PHE A 38 0.18 -22.85 -41.46
N MET A 39 1.48 -22.59 -41.64
CA MET A 39 2.51 -23.63 -41.67
C MET A 39 3.06 -24.04 -40.29
N GLY A 40 2.81 -23.25 -39.24
CA GLY A 40 3.34 -23.49 -37.89
C GLY A 40 3.21 -24.93 -37.36
N PRO A 41 2.02 -25.57 -37.43
CA PRO A 41 1.86 -26.95 -36.98
C PRO A 41 2.65 -27.96 -37.82
N ALA A 42 2.74 -27.77 -39.13
CA ALA A 42 3.47 -28.66 -40.03
C ALA A 42 4.99 -28.50 -39.91
N LEU A 43 5.47 -27.28 -39.63
CA LEU A 43 6.89 -27.00 -39.37
C LEU A 43 7.36 -27.61 -38.04
N ALA A 44 6.49 -27.64 -37.02
CA ALA A 44 6.83 -28.21 -35.71
C ALA A 44 7.13 -29.72 -35.73
N GLU A 45 6.66 -30.45 -36.75
CA GLU A 45 6.91 -31.89 -36.91
C GLU A 45 8.16 -32.19 -37.77
N SER A 46 8.74 -31.19 -38.43
CA SER A 46 9.95 -31.37 -39.25
C SER A 46 11.19 -31.43 -38.37
N GLN A 47 11.88 -32.58 -38.35
CA GLN A 47 13.12 -32.75 -37.56
C GLN A 47 14.30 -31.87 -38.05
N ASN A 48 14.20 -31.28 -39.24
CA ASN A 48 15.29 -30.60 -39.95
C ASN A 48 14.95 -29.15 -40.31
N LEU A 49 14.43 -28.37 -39.38
CA LEU A 49 14.26 -26.93 -39.57
C LEU A 49 15.63 -26.24 -39.74
N THR A 50 15.72 -25.34 -40.71
CA THR A 50 16.86 -24.43 -40.88
C THR A 50 16.91 -23.40 -39.73
N PRO A 51 18.04 -22.71 -39.51
CA PRO A 51 18.14 -21.68 -38.48
C PRO A 51 17.09 -20.57 -38.60
N ILE A 52 16.80 -20.10 -39.81
CA ILE A 52 15.81 -19.02 -40.04
C ILE A 52 14.38 -19.52 -39.76
N GLU A 53 14.07 -20.77 -40.12
CA GLU A 53 12.76 -21.37 -39.83
C GLU A 53 12.51 -21.53 -38.33
N HIS A 54 13.53 -21.87 -37.55
CA HIS A 54 13.43 -21.88 -36.09
C HIS A 54 13.11 -20.48 -35.53
N LEU A 55 13.81 -19.44 -36.00
CA LEU A 55 13.54 -18.06 -35.55
C LEU A 55 12.11 -17.64 -35.88
N HIS A 56 11.62 -17.92 -37.09
CA HIS A 56 10.24 -17.63 -37.46
C HIS A 56 9.23 -18.40 -36.61
N LEU A 57 9.51 -19.66 -36.29
CA LEU A 57 8.66 -20.48 -35.43
C LEU A 57 8.60 -19.91 -34.00
N VAL A 58 9.73 -19.48 -33.43
CA VAL A 58 9.79 -18.81 -32.12
C VAL A 58 8.94 -17.55 -32.12
N LEU A 59 9.10 -16.67 -33.11
CA LEU A 59 8.34 -15.42 -33.21
C LEU A 59 6.83 -15.68 -33.32
N ALA A 60 6.43 -16.70 -34.07
CA ALA A 60 5.03 -17.10 -34.19
C ALA A 60 4.47 -17.63 -32.85
N GLN A 61 5.23 -18.48 -32.15
CA GLN A 61 4.84 -19.01 -30.84
C GLN A 61 4.70 -17.91 -29.79
N ILE A 62 5.61 -16.93 -29.74
CA ILE A 62 5.51 -15.77 -28.84
C ILE A 62 4.27 -14.94 -29.16
N ALA A 63 4.00 -14.66 -30.45
CA ALA A 63 2.82 -13.92 -30.87
C ALA A 63 1.50 -14.62 -30.47
N ASP A 64 1.46 -15.96 -30.53
CA ASP A 64 0.33 -16.77 -30.08
C ASP A 64 0.36 -17.09 -28.57
N ARG A 65 1.24 -16.44 -27.78
CA ARG A 65 1.41 -16.61 -26.33
C ARG A 65 1.74 -18.05 -25.87
N GLN A 66 2.34 -18.85 -26.75
CA GLN A 66 2.77 -20.23 -26.47
C GLN A 66 4.19 -20.24 -25.91
N TYR A 67 4.40 -19.57 -24.77
CA TYR A 67 5.75 -19.29 -24.24
C TYR A 67 6.56 -20.55 -23.92
N ASP A 68 5.95 -21.61 -23.39
CA ASP A 68 6.64 -22.89 -23.13
C ASP A 68 7.22 -23.51 -24.40
N LYS A 69 6.47 -23.44 -25.51
CA LYS A 69 6.94 -23.96 -26.80
C LYS A 69 8.03 -23.06 -27.39
N ALA A 70 7.91 -21.75 -27.22
CA ALA A 70 8.92 -20.79 -27.63
C ALA A 70 10.25 -21.04 -26.91
N VAL A 71 10.22 -21.25 -25.59
CA VAL A 71 11.39 -21.62 -24.78
C VAL A 71 12.05 -22.87 -25.32
N LYS A 72 11.30 -23.97 -25.47
CA LYS A 72 11.83 -25.23 -25.99
C LYS A 72 12.43 -25.09 -27.40
N THR A 73 11.76 -24.36 -28.29
CA THR A 73 12.24 -24.13 -29.67
C THR A 73 13.52 -23.29 -29.69
N CYS A 74 13.65 -22.29 -28.80
CA CYS A 74 14.88 -21.53 -28.63
C CYS A 74 16.03 -22.40 -28.12
N GLU A 75 15.79 -23.24 -27.10
CA GLU A 75 16.80 -24.14 -26.55
C GLU A 75 17.31 -25.14 -27.59
N GLU A 76 16.41 -25.73 -28.38
CA GLU A 76 16.75 -26.61 -29.49
C GLU A 76 17.61 -25.90 -30.55
N PHE A 77 17.29 -24.65 -30.89
CA PHE A 77 18.11 -23.84 -31.79
C PHE A 77 19.52 -23.63 -31.23
N LEU A 78 19.64 -23.23 -29.96
CA LEU A 78 20.91 -22.94 -29.32
C LEU A 78 21.81 -24.18 -29.20
N GLN A 79 21.20 -25.36 -29.08
CA GLN A 79 21.90 -26.65 -29.07
C GLN A 79 22.36 -27.05 -30.48
N LYS A 80 21.48 -26.96 -31.49
CA LYS A 80 21.77 -27.39 -32.87
C LYS A 80 22.70 -26.44 -33.61
N PHE A 81 22.63 -25.14 -33.33
CA PHE A 81 23.33 -24.09 -34.07
C PHE A 81 24.13 -23.15 -33.15
N PRO A 82 25.10 -23.67 -32.37
CA PRO A 82 25.73 -22.92 -31.29
C PRO A 82 26.49 -21.66 -31.73
N GLY A 83 26.98 -21.58 -32.98
CA GLY A 83 27.74 -20.44 -33.51
C GLY A 83 27.01 -19.64 -34.59
N HIS A 84 25.69 -19.78 -34.73
CA HIS A 84 24.94 -19.12 -35.80
C HIS A 84 24.75 -17.61 -35.54
N GLU A 85 24.74 -16.79 -36.60
CA GLU A 85 24.62 -15.32 -36.51
C GLU A 85 23.32 -14.85 -35.81
N GLN A 86 22.25 -15.65 -35.86
CA GLN A 86 20.95 -15.36 -35.23
C GLN A 86 20.91 -15.70 -33.73
N ARG A 87 21.99 -16.22 -33.16
CA ARG A 87 22.06 -16.60 -31.74
C ARG A 87 21.69 -15.45 -30.78
N PRO A 88 22.13 -14.19 -30.97
CA PRO A 88 21.73 -13.08 -30.09
C PRO A 88 20.23 -12.82 -30.11
N GLU A 89 19.60 -12.94 -31.29
CA GLU A 89 18.15 -12.78 -31.44
C GLU A 89 17.40 -13.88 -30.70
N ILE A 90 17.81 -15.14 -30.88
CA ILE A 90 17.20 -16.29 -30.20
C ILE A 90 17.34 -16.19 -28.67
N LEU A 91 18.50 -15.77 -28.16
CA LEU A 91 18.69 -15.55 -26.72
C LEU A 91 17.78 -14.42 -26.19
N CYS A 92 17.60 -13.33 -26.95
CA CYS A 92 16.66 -12.27 -26.61
C CYS A 92 15.21 -12.76 -26.59
N GLN A 93 14.79 -13.55 -27.57
CA GLN A 93 13.43 -14.12 -27.61
C GLN A 93 13.21 -15.12 -26.45
N LEU A 94 14.24 -15.89 -26.09
CA LEU A 94 14.21 -16.79 -24.94
C LEU A 94 14.07 -16.01 -23.62
N ALA A 95 14.84 -14.94 -23.43
CA ALA A 95 14.72 -14.06 -22.27
C ALA A 95 13.32 -13.40 -22.19
N ASP A 96 12.76 -12.93 -23.31
CA ASP A 96 11.40 -12.36 -23.36
C ASP A 96 10.34 -13.40 -22.99
N ALA A 97 10.41 -14.61 -23.55
CA ALA A 97 9.49 -15.70 -23.20
C ALA A 97 9.54 -16.02 -21.69
N HIS A 98 10.73 -16.10 -21.10
CA HIS A 98 10.87 -16.30 -19.65
C HIS A 98 10.30 -15.14 -18.84
N LEU A 99 10.51 -13.90 -19.26
CA LEU A 99 9.92 -12.73 -18.58
C LEU A 99 8.39 -12.77 -18.59
N LYS A 100 7.78 -13.16 -19.73
CA LYS A 100 6.31 -13.31 -19.86
C LYS A 100 5.74 -14.44 -19.01
N GLN A 101 6.56 -15.41 -18.62
CA GLN A 101 6.22 -16.49 -17.70
C GLN A 101 6.57 -16.17 -16.24
N GLU A 102 7.06 -14.97 -15.96
CA GLU A 102 7.58 -14.57 -14.63
C GLU A 102 8.76 -15.44 -14.14
N HIS A 103 9.45 -16.13 -15.06
CA HIS A 103 10.70 -16.86 -14.82
C HIS A 103 11.88 -15.88 -14.81
N VAL A 104 11.92 -15.05 -13.77
CA VAL A 104 12.80 -13.85 -13.74
C VAL A 104 14.29 -14.21 -13.73
N ALA A 105 14.70 -15.28 -13.06
CA ALA A 105 16.11 -15.67 -12.97
C ALA A 105 16.68 -16.09 -14.34
N GLU A 106 15.89 -16.83 -15.11
CA GLU A 106 16.20 -17.28 -16.46
C GLU A 106 16.24 -16.11 -17.44
N CYS A 107 15.29 -15.17 -17.34
CA CYS A 107 15.33 -13.93 -18.12
C CYS A 107 16.63 -13.15 -17.86
N GLU A 108 17.00 -12.92 -16.59
CA GLU A 108 18.25 -12.22 -16.26
C GLU A 108 19.48 -12.94 -16.82
N LYS A 109 19.54 -14.27 -16.69
CA LYS A 109 20.63 -15.09 -17.21
C LYS A 109 20.81 -14.89 -18.71
N TYR A 110 19.75 -15.06 -19.49
CA TYR A 110 19.83 -15.00 -20.95
C TYR A 110 19.99 -13.57 -21.48
N ALA A 111 19.36 -12.58 -20.84
CA ALA A 111 19.57 -11.17 -21.19
C ALA A 111 21.03 -10.74 -20.92
N THR A 112 21.57 -11.08 -19.75
CA THR A 112 22.98 -10.81 -19.41
C THR A 112 23.93 -11.49 -20.40
N GLN A 113 23.62 -12.73 -20.80
CA GLN A 113 24.41 -13.42 -21.82
C GLN A 113 24.45 -12.65 -23.15
N VAL A 114 23.33 -12.06 -23.60
CA VAL A 114 23.34 -11.27 -24.85
C VAL A 114 24.19 -10.01 -24.71
N ILE A 115 24.11 -9.34 -23.55
CA ILE A 115 24.87 -8.12 -23.25
C ILE A 115 26.38 -8.41 -23.22
N ASP A 116 26.78 -9.47 -22.53
CA ASP A 116 28.19 -9.80 -22.31
C ASP A 116 28.84 -10.43 -23.55
N ASP A 117 28.18 -11.40 -24.18
CA ASP A 117 28.74 -12.14 -25.32
C ASP A 117 28.60 -11.38 -26.65
N TYR A 118 27.59 -10.50 -26.78
CA TYR A 118 27.25 -9.82 -28.05
C TYR A 118 26.99 -8.31 -27.90
N PRO A 119 27.87 -7.53 -27.26
CA PRO A 119 27.62 -6.10 -26.96
C PRO A 119 27.44 -5.23 -28.21
N ALA A 120 28.00 -5.63 -29.36
CA ALA A 120 27.88 -4.91 -30.63
C ALA A 120 26.66 -5.34 -31.47
N ALA A 121 25.93 -6.39 -31.07
CA ALA A 121 24.73 -6.82 -31.78
C ALA A 121 23.59 -5.84 -31.52
N GLY A 122 22.72 -5.61 -32.53
CA GLY A 122 21.53 -4.77 -32.36
C GLY A 122 20.61 -5.27 -31.22
N GLN A 123 20.72 -6.54 -30.88
CA GLN A 123 20.01 -7.23 -29.81
C GLN A 123 20.49 -6.87 -28.41
N ALA A 124 21.73 -6.41 -28.21
CA ALA A 124 22.25 -6.03 -26.89
C ALA A 124 21.35 -4.98 -26.20
N ARG A 125 20.85 -4.01 -26.99
CA ARG A 125 19.91 -3.00 -26.50
C ARG A 125 18.60 -3.62 -26.03
N LYS A 126 18.02 -4.56 -26.82
CA LYS A 126 16.82 -5.32 -26.42
C LYS A 126 17.07 -6.18 -25.18
N ALA A 127 18.27 -6.73 -25.02
CA ALA A 127 18.62 -7.50 -23.83
C ALA A 127 18.68 -6.63 -22.56
N TRP A 128 19.25 -5.42 -22.64
CA TRP A 128 19.20 -4.43 -21.55
C TRP A 128 17.75 -4.10 -21.14
N TRP A 129 16.83 -4.05 -22.10
CA TRP A 129 15.40 -3.87 -21.84
C TRP A 129 14.78 -5.03 -21.05
N LEU A 130 15.07 -6.26 -21.48
CA LEU A 130 14.57 -7.46 -20.82
C LEU A 130 15.15 -7.60 -19.41
N LEU A 131 16.43 -7.28 -19.23
CA LEU A 131 17.09 -7.26 -17.92
C LEU A 131 16.43 -6.23 -16.99
N THR A 132 16.18 -5.02 -17.49
CA THR A 132 15.44 -3.97 -16.75
C THR A 132 14.06 -4.48 -16.32
N GLY A 133 13.30 -5.06 -17.24
CA GLY A 133 11.98 -5.63 -16.96
C GLY A 133 12.02 -6.75 -15.91
N ALA A 134 13.01 -7.65 -15.98
CA ALA A 134 13.22 -8.70 -14.99
C ALA A 134 13.47 -8.13 -13.59
N LYS A 135 14.36 -7.13 -13.49
CA LYS A 135 14.65 -6.43 -12.23
C LYS A 135 13.40 -5.74 -11.66
N MET A 136 12.55 -5.17 -12.51
CA MET A 136 11.27 -4.59 -12.07
C MET A 136 10.31 -5.63 -11.50
N VAL A 137 10.15 -6.79 -12.14
CA VAL A 137 9.28 -7.88 -11.64
C VAL A 137 9.76 -8.37 -10.27
N LYS A 138 11.08 -8.48 -10.06
CA LYS A 138 11.71 -8.76 -8.75
C LYS A 138 11.59 -7.61 -7.74
N GLN A 139 11.13 -6.44 -8.15
CA GLN A 139 11.15 -5.20 -7.36
C GLN A 139 12.56 -4.81 -6.91
N ASP A 140 13.59 -5.15 -7.68
CA ASP A 140 15.00 -4.78 -7.48
C ASP A 140 15.30 -3.42 -8.11
N TRP A 141 14.72 -2.36 -7.54
CA TRP A 141 14.80 -1.00 -8.07
C TRP A 141 16.22 -0.42 -8.16
N PRO A 142 17.14 -0.65 -7.20
CA PRO A 142 18.54 -0.30 -7.38
C PRO A 142 19.16 -1.00 -8.59
N GLY A 143 18.81 -2.28 -8.80
CA GLY A 143 19.19 -3.03 -9.99
C GLY A 143 18.64 -2.42 -11.28
N VAL A 144 17.36 -2.00 -11.30
CA VAL A 144 16.75 -1.31 -12.45
C VAL A 144 17.53 -0.02 -12.77
N ALA A 145 17.80 0.82 -11.77
CA ALA A 145 18.51 2.09 -11.97
C ALA A 145 19.92 1.85 -12.52
N LYS A 146 20.67 0.91 -11.94
CA LYS A 146 22.00 0.53 -12.42
C LYS A 146 21.95 -0.01 -13.85
N THR A 147 21.00 -0.87 -14.17
CA THR A 147 20.83 -1.47 -15.50
C THR A 147 20.58 -0.40 -16.56
N LEU A 148 19.74 0.59 -16.25
CA LEU A 148 19.48 1.73 -17.14
C LEU A 148 20.71 2.63 -17.31
N GLN A 149 21.49 2.82 -16.24
CA GLN A 149 22.74 3.57 -16.26
C GLN A 149 23.79 2.91 -17.15
N ASP A 150 23.98 1.60 -16.97
CA ASP A 150 24.99 0.81 -17.67
C ASP A 150 24.65 0.64 -19.16
N ALA A 151 23.36 0.67 -19.51
CA ALA A 151 22.89 0.56 -20.90
C ALA A 151 23.12 1.81 -21.76
N ASP A 152 23.49 2.95 -21.17
CA ASP A 152 23.66 4.25 -21.84
C ASP A 152 22.46 4.59 -22.76
N PHE A 153 21.24 4.38 -22.25
CA PHE A 153 20.02 4.60 -23.01
C PHE A 153 19.87 6.08 -23.39
N LYS A 154 19.55 6.33 -24.66
CA LYS A 154 19.23 7.68 -25.16
C LYS A 154 17.80 8.05 -24.79
N LEU A 155 17.50 9.35 -24.83
CA LEU A 155 16.16 9.89 -24.60
C LEU A 155 15.04 9.13 -25.36
N GLU A 156 15.28 8.81 -26.63
CA GLU A 156 14.35 8.05 -27.48
C GLU A 156 14.00 6.68 -26.89
N ASP A 157 14.96 6.00 -26.25
CA ASP A 157 14.75 4.71 -25.59
C ASP A 157 13.85 4.86 -24.38
N ILE A 158 14.15 5.84 -23.54
CA ILE A 158 13.42 6.09 -22.29
C ILE A 158 11.95 6.38 -22.56
N THR A 159 11.61 6.95 -23.73
CA THR A 159 10.21 7.16 -24.14
C THR A 159 9.38 5.88 -24.23
N GLY A 160 9.97 4.78 -24.72
CA GLY A 160 9.34 3.47 -24.69
C GLY A 160 9.19 2.93 -23.26
N LEU A 161 10.22 3.11 -22.42
CA LEU A 161 10.29 2.64 -21.04
C LEU A 161 9.16 3.23 -20.20
N TRP A 162 8.93 4.53 -20.35
CA TRP A 162 8.00 5.27 -19.51
C TRP A 162 6.58 4.71 -19.59
N SER A 163 6.13 4.39 -20.80
CA SER A 163 4.80 3.79 -21.00
C SER A 163 4.64 2.47 -20.26
N GLN A 164 5.71 1.67 -20.16
CA GLN A 164 5.69 0.38 -19.46
C GLN A 164 5.84 0.58 -17.93
N LEU A 165 6.73 1.47 -17.49
CA LEU A 165 6.94 1.80 -16.07
C LEU A 165 5.70 2.36 -15.40
N LYS A 166 4.98 3.26 -16.07
CA LYS A 166 3.81 3.98 -15.52
C LYS A 166 2.75 3.01 -14.99
N TYR A 167 2.55 1.89 -15.67
CA TYR A 167 1.51 0.91 -15.37
C TYR A 167 2.01 -0.37 -14.67
N ALA A 168 3.32 -0.63 -14.64
CA ALA A 168 3.84 -1.92 -14.20
C ALA A 168 3.84 -2.18 -12.68
N THR A 169 3.56 -1.21 -11.79
CA THR A 169 3.74 -1.44 -10.33
C THR A 169 2.78 -0.75 -9.36
N PRO A 170 2.25 -1.43 -8.34
CA PRO A 170 1.41 -0.79 -7.31
C PRO A 170 2.20 -0.09 -6.17
N HIS A 171 3.54 -0.15 -6.14
CA HIS A 171 4.33 0.34 -5.00
C HIS A 171 4.95 1.74 -5.22
N PHE A 172 4.28 2.78 -4.71
CA PHE A 172 4.62 4.19 -4.91
C PHE A 172 6.03 4.59 -4.42
N ASN A 173 6.43 4.20 -3.20
CA ASN A 173 7.66 4.71 -2.58
C ASN A 173 8.96 4.27 -3.28
N LYS A 174 9.00 3.04 -3.82
CA LYS A 174 10.20 2.52 -4.49
C LYS A 174 10.38 3.05 -5.92
N ARG A 175 9.33 3.67 -6.50
CA ARG A 175 9.43 4.37 -7.79
C ARG A 175 10.28 5.64 -7.66
N VAL A 176 10.26 6.33 -6.53
CA VAL A 176 10.90 7.66 -6.36
C VAL A 176 12.41 7.63 -6.62
N ASP A 177 13.12 6.59 -6.18
CA ASP A 177 14.57 6.47 -6.37
C ASP A 177 14.94 6.19 -7.85
N LEU A 178 14.22 5.27 -8.49
CA LEU A 178 14.37 4.98 -9.92
C LEU A 178 14.07 6.23 -10.76
N LEU A 179 13.01 6.94 -10.42
CA LEU A 179 12.60 8.15 -11.12
C LEU A 179 13.61 9.28 -10.91
N SER A 180 14.23 9.38 -9.74
CA SER A 180 15.29 10.38 -9.51
C SER A 180 16.52 10.14 -10.40
N HIS A 181 16.87 8.87 -10.64
CA HIS A 181 17.97 8.52 -11.55
C HIS A 181 17.61 8.78 -13.02
N LEU A 182 16.41 8.36 -13.44
CA LEU A 182 15.86 8.67 -14.76
C LEU A 182 15.77 10.18 -15.01
N LEU A 183 15.28 10.94 -14.03
CA LEU A 183 15.21 12.39 -14.06
C LEU A 183 16.59 13.01 -14.29
N THR A 184 17.61 12.59 -13.54
CA THR A 184 18.97 13.12 -13.69
C THR A 184 19.53 12.86 -15.10
N THR A 185 19.27 11.67 -15.64
CA THR A 185 19.72 11.30 -17.01
C THR A 185 18.99 12.12 -18.06
N LEU A 186 17.67 12.26 -17.93
CA LEU A 186 16.84 13.03 -18.85
C LEU A 186 17.14 14.54 -18.79
N GLU A 187 17.35 15.09 -17.60
CA GLU A 187 17.76 16.49 -17.39
C GLU A 187 19.09 16.77 -18.10
N ARG A 188 20.08 15.89 -17.93
CA ARG A 188 21.39 16.01 -18.58
C ARG A 188 21.25 16.04 -20.10
N ASP A 189 20.56 15.06 -20.67
CA ASP A 189 20.45 14.90 -22.12
C ASP A 189 19.58 16.00 -22.75
N LEU A 190 18.49 16.40 -22.10
CA LEU A 190 17.64 17.50 -22.56
C LEU A 190 18.37 18.85 -22.50
N ASN A 191 19.18 19.10 -21.48
CA ASN A 191 19.98 20.33 -21.38
C ASN A 191 21.05 20.40 -22.48
N ILE A 192 21.63 19.27 -22.88
CA ILE A 192 22.56 19.19 -24.01
C ILE A 192 21.84 19.54 -25.32
N ASP A 193 20.65 18.97 -25.55
CA ASP A 193 19.87 19.22 -26.76
C ASP A 193 19.37 20.67 -26.84
N LEU A 194 18.90 21.26 -25.74
CA LEU A 194 18.44 22.65 -25.70
C LEU A 194 19.59 23.64 -25.91
N ALA A 195 20.77 23.37 -25.33
CA ALA A 195 21.97 24.18 -25.55
C ALA A 195 22.46 24.09 -27.00
N GLY A 196 22.36 22.91 -27.64
CA GLY A 196 22.68 22.71 -29.04
C GLY A 196 21.69 23.42 -29.99
N ALA A 197 20.38 23.33 -29.69
CA ALA A 197 19.31 23.94 -30.49
C ALA A 197 19.38 25.48 -30.53
N SER A 198 19.90 26.12 -29.48
CA SER A 198 20.17 27.56 -29.44
C SER A 198 21.16 28.04 -30.53
N THR A 199 21.95 27.13 -31.11
CA THR A 199 22.99 27.48 -32.10
C THR A 199 22.65 27.07 -33.53
N ALA A 200 21.58 26.29 -33.72
CA ALA A 200 21.12 25.81 -35.03
C ALA A 200 19.93 26.64 -35.54
N SER A 201 19.76 26.65 -36.87
CA SER A 201 18.74 27.41 -37.61
C SER A 201 17.32 27.32 -36.99
N PRO A 202 16.48 28.39 -37.01
CA PRO A 202 15.18 28.48 -36.31
C PRO A 202 14.06 27.55 -36.83
N GLN A 203 14.39 26.51 -37.58
CA GLN A 203 13.38 25.58 -38.07
C GLN A 203 12.88 24.71 -36.92
N ALA A 204 11.67 25.05 -36.48
CA ALA A 204 10.71 24.37 -35.58
C ALA A 204 11.26 23.29 -34.63
N PRO A 205 10.96 23.38 -33.31
CA PRO A 205 11.22 22.27 -32.39
C PRO A 205 10.60 20.99 -32.96
N THR A 206 11.43 19.96 -33.11
CA THR A 206 10.98 18.68 -33.65
C THR A 206 9.98 18.05 -32.67
N PHE A 207 8.98 17.33 -33.19
CA PHE A 207 7.99 16.58 -32.41
C PHE A 207 8.59 15.78 -31.23
N GLN A 208 9.80 15.26 -31.41
CA GLN A 208 10.55 14.51 -30.40
C GLN A 208 10.92 15.38 -29.17
N SER A 209 11.24 16.65 -29.37
CA SER A 209 11.57 17.59 -28.28
C SER A 209 10.36 17.94 -27.40
N GLY A 210 9.16 18.03 -28.00
CA GLY A 210 7.91 18.19 -27.26
C GLY A 210 7.66 16.97 -26.38
N GLN A 211 7.71 15.77 -26.96
CA GLN A 211 7.44 14.51 -26.25
C GLN A 211 8.39 14.29 -25.08
N ALA A 212 9.69 14.58 -25.27
CA ALA A 212 10.67 14.52 -24.20
C ALA A 212 10.35 15.47 -23.04
N ARG A 213 10.00 16.73 -23.34
CA ARG A 213 9.60 17.72 -22.33
C ARG A 213 8.35 17.29 -21.57
N TYR A 214 7.33 16.78 -22.26
CA TYR A 214 6.12 16.24 -21.63
C TYR A 214 6.45 15.09 -20.67
N MET A 215 7.29 14.16 -21.10
CA MET A 215 7.70 13.04 -20.26
C MET A 215 8.49 13.47 -19.03
N LEU A 216 9.44 14.38 -19.20
CA LEU A 216 10.20 14.96 -18.09
C LEU A 216 9.26 15.67 -17.10
N ALA A 217 8.23 16.36 -17.60
CA ALA A 217 7.23 16.98 -16.75
C ALA A 217 6.33 15.96 -16.01
N ASP A 218 5.90 14.87 -16.66
CA ASP A 218 5.15 13.77 -16.02
C ASP A 218 5.99 13.14 -14.88
N LEU A 219 7.30 12.97 -15.12
CA LEU A 219 8.25 12.51 -14.10
C LEU A 219 8.40 13.49 -12.93
N TYR A 220 8.55 14.78 -13.22
CA TYR A 220 8.59 15.81 -12.17
C TYR A 220 7.30 15.85 -11.35
N THR A 221 6.15 15.74 -12.01
CA THR A 221 4.84 15.65 -11.37
C THR A 221 4.82 14.48 -10.39
N PHE A 222 5.25 13.30 -10.85
CA PHE A 222 5.31 12.11 -10.02
C PHE A 222 6.28 12.27 -8.83
N ALA A 223 7.42 12.91 -9.05
CA ALA A 223 8.41 13.18 -8.01
C ALA A 223 8.01 14.34 -7.06
N GLY A 224 6.82 14.93 -7.23
CA GLY A 224 6.35 16.08 -6.46
C GLY A 224 7.09 17.39 -6.76
N ARG A 225 7.92 17.44 -7.81
CA ARG A 225 8.61 18.65 -8.29
C ARG A 225 7.67 19.46 -9.19
N ASN A 226 6.60 19.96 -8.60
CA ASN A 226 5.49 20.51 -9.37
C ASN A 226 5.85 21.78 -10.16
N GLN A 227 6.67 22.68 -9.60
CA GLN A 227 7.04 23.92 -10.31
C GLN A 227 7.89 23.65 -11.58
N PRO A 228 8.98 22.85 -11.53
CA PRO A 228 9.68 22.43 -12.74
C PRO A 228 8.78 21.73 -13.78
N ALA A 229 7.77 20.96 -13.35
CA ALA A 229 6.82 20.35 -14.25
C ALA A 229 5.97 21.41 -14.98
N LEU A 230 5.47 22.42 -14.26
CA LEU A 230 4.70 23.53 -14.85
C LEU A 230 5.52 24.30 -15.88
N ASP A 231 6.78 24.62 -15.56
CA ASP A 231 7.68 25.36 -16.45
C ASP A 231 7.90 24.63 -17.79
N LEU A 232 7.94 23.28 -17.76
CA LEU A 232 8.04 22.44 -18.95
C LEU A 232 6.70 22.31 -19.71
N LEU A 233 5.58 22.23 -19.01
CA LEU A 233 4.26 21.97 -19.61
C LEU A 233 3.63 23.20 -20.25
N LEU A 234 3.81 24.40 -19.67
CA LEU A 234 3.19 25.64 -20.14
C LEU A 234 3.49 25.94 -21.63
N PRO A 235 4.76 25.92 -22.10
CA PRO A 235 5.07 26.14 -23.51
C PRO A 235 4.41 25.13 -24.45
N LEU A 236 4.25 23.89 -23.99
CA LEU A 236 3.71 22.78 -24.79
C LEU A 236 2.22 22.94 -25.13
N THR A 237 1.50 23.82 -24.43
CA THR A 237 0.09 24.11 -24.70
C THR A 237 -0.14 24.84 -26.02
N THR A 238 0.90 25.48 -26.56
CA THR A 238 0.85 26.23 -27.83
C THR A 238 1.54 25.51 -28.99
N GLU A 239 2.20 24.38 -28.70
CA GLU A 239 2.96 23.63 -29.70
C GLU A 239 2.06 22.75 -30.56
N LYS A 240 2.32 22.69 -31.87
CA LYS A 240 1.59 21.80 -32.77
C LYS A 240 2.20 20.39 -32.72
N TRP A 241 1.55 19.50 -31.99
CA TRP A 241 2.02 18.14 -31.81
C TRP A 241 1.74 17.18 -32.97
N SER A 242 0.69 17.38 -33.73
CA SER A 242 0.32 16.46 -34.82
C SER A 242 -0.53 17.18 -35.86
N ASP A 243 -0.36 16.81 -37.13
CA ASP A 243 -1.27 17.25 -38.20
C ASP A 243 -2.64 16.57 -38.09
N ASN A 244 -2.71 15.38 -37.47
CA ASN A 244 -3.96 14.74 -37.12
C ASN A 244 -4.56 15.42 -35.87
N PRO A 245 -5.75 16.05 -35.97
CA PRO A 245 -6.38 16.77 -34.86
C PRO A 245 -6.69 15.89 -33.65
N THR A 246 -7.08 14.63 -33.87
CA THR A 246 -7.40 13.69 -32.78
C THR A 246 -6.17 13.35 -31.96
N THR A 247 -5.03 13.08 -32.61
CA THR A 247 -3.77 12.81 -31.90
C THR A 247 -3.27 14.06 -31.17
N HIS A 248 -3.38 15.23 -31.81
CA HIS A 248 -3.03 16.51 -31.19
C HIS A 248 -3.87 16.80 -29.95
N ASN A 249 -5.21 16.68 -30.05
CA ASN A 249 -6.12 16.91 -28.92
C ASN A 249 -5.88 15.91 -27.78
N ARG A 250 -5.55 14.65 -28.08
CA ARG A 250 -5.20 13.67 -27.05
C ARG A 250 -3.94 14.08 -26.28
N GLN A 251 -2.90 14.51 -26.98
CA GLN A 251 -1.66 14.97 -26.35
C GLN A 251 -1.89 16.25 -25.54
N LEU A 252 -2.65 17.20 -26.10
CA LEU A 252 -3.02 18.44 -25.41
C LEU A 252 -3.87 18.17 -24.17
N GLY A 253 -4.79 17.20 -24.24
CA GLY A 253 -5.57 16.76 -23.09
C GLY A 253 -4.69 16.21 -21.96
N ASN A 254 -3.70 15.38 -22.29
CA ASN A 254 -2.74 14.90 -21.31
C ASN A 254 -1.92 16.04 -20.66
N ILE A 255 -1.54 17.05 -21.45
CA ILE A 255 -0.83 18.24 -20.95
C ILE A 255 -1.73 19.05 -20.00
N TYR A 256 -2.97 19.30 -20.39
CA TYR A 256 -3.94 20.02 -19.54
C TYR A 256 -4.24 19.27 -18.25
N TYR A 257 -4.33 17.94 -18.30
CA TYR A 257 -4.48 17.12 -17.11
C TYR A 257 -3.31 17.32 -16.13
N LEU A 258 -2.06 17.24 -16.62
CA LEU A 258 -0.87 17.43 -15.78
C LEU A 258 -0.75 18.87 -15.27
N LEU A 259 -1.07 19.89 -16.08
CA LEU A 259 -1.12 21.27 -15.63
C LEU A 259 -2.13 21.45 -14.50
N GLY A 260 -3.34 20.91 -14.65
CA GLY A 260 -4.37 20.90 -13.61
C GLY A 260 -3.87 20.31 -12.30
N GLN A 261 -3.23 19.13 -12.38
CA GLN A 261 -2.69 18.40 -11.25
C GLN A 261 -1.57 19.17 -10.53
N ASN A 262 -0.60 19.70 -11.28
CA ASN A 262 0.55 20.39 -10.70
C ASN A 262 0.16 21.74 -10.08
N HIS A 263 -0.74 22.51 -10.72
CA HIS A 263 -1.28 23.73 -10.13
C HIS A 263 -2.01 23.45 -8.81
N ALA A 264 -2.84 22.40 -8.77
CA ALA A 264 -3.49 21.98 -7.53
C ALA A 264 -2.49 21.56 -6.44
N ALA A 265 -1.41 20.87 -6.82
CA ALA A 265 -0.38 20.41 -5.90
C ALA A 265 0.45 21.55 -5.29
N VAL A 266 0.64 22.67 -6.00
CA VAL A 266 1.26 23.89 -5.45
C VAL A 266 0.27 24.82 -4.72
N GLY A 267 -1.01 24.40 -4.59
CA GLY A 267 -2.06 25.16 -3.92
C GLY A 267 -2.80 26.17 -4.79
N ASP A 268 -2.48 26.27 -6.09
CA ASP A 268 -3.19 27.11 -7.05
C ASP A 268 -4.42 26.37 -7.61
N PHE A 269 -5.42 26.18 -6.76
CA PHE A 269 -6.61 25.42 -7.11
C PHE A 269 -7.42 26.07 -8.23
N ARG A 270 -7.39 27.40 -8.36
CA ARG A 270 -8.14 28.13 -9.39
C ARG A 270 -7.57 27.83 -10.76
N GLN A 271 -6.26 28.02 -10.94
CA GLN A 271 -5.63 27.75 -12.22
C GLN A 271 -5.71 26.26 -12.57
N GLY A 272 -5.60 25.38 -11.56
CA GLY A 272 -5.79 23.95 -11.74
C GLY A 272 -7.18 23.60 -12.29
N ALA A 273 -8.24 24.21 -11.71
CA ALA A 273 -9.62 23.99 -12.14
C ALA A 273 -9.86 24.45 -13.59
N GLU A 274 -9.30 25.58 -13.98
CA GLU A 274 -9.40 26.13 -15.33
C GLU A 274 -8.71 25.22 -16.37
N TRP A 275 -7.57 24.62 -16.04
CA TRP A 275 -6.90 23.66 -16.93
C TRP A 275 -7.73 22.38 -17.12
N TYR A 276 -8.38 21.89 -16.06
CA TYR A 276 -9.31 20.77 -16.18
C TYR A 276 -10.58 21.12 -16.97
N GLU A 277 -11.09 22.35 -16.88
CA GLU A 277 -12.17 22.83 -17.77
C GLU A 277 -11.72 22.88 -19.22
N LYS A 278 -10.49 23.34 -19.51
CA LYS A 278 -9.91 23.30 -20.85
C LYS A 278 -9.82 21.86 -21.37
N LEU A 279 -9.39 20.90 -20.54
CA LEU A 279 -9.42 19.48 -20.87
C LEU A 279 -10.84 19.00 -21.22
N ALA A 280 -11.83 19.34 -20.40
CA ALA A 280 -13.22 18.94 -20.65
C ALA A 280 -13.76 19.50 -21.99
N ASN A 281 -13.34 20.70 -22.36
CA ASN A 281 -13.75 21.37 -23.59
C ASN A 281 -12.98 20.90 -24.83
N LEU A 282 -11.93 20.08 -24.68
CA LEU A 282 -11.32 19.45 -25.85
C LEU A 282 -12.30 18.44 -26.48
N ASP A 283 -12.19 18.26 -27.80
CA ASP A 283 -12.90 17.21 -28.53
C ASP A 283 -12.27 15.84 -28.25
N THR A 284 -12.30 15.45 -26.99
CA THR A 284 -11.87 14.15 -26.48
C THR A 284 -13.07 13.21 -26.34
N ASP A 285 -12.79 11.93 -26.09
CA ASP A 285 -13.83 11.00 -25.70
C ASP A 285 -14.59 11.47 -24.45
N GLY A 286 -15.84 11.01 -24.30
CA GLY A 286 -16.72 11.42 -23.20
C GLY A 286 -16.15 11.12 -21.81
N THR A 287 -15.31 10.09 -21.67
CA THR A 287 -14.68 9.73 -20.39
C THR A 287 -13.63 10.75 -19.99
N SER A 288 -12.74 11.14 -20.90
CA SER A 288 -11.75 12.19 -20.67
C SER A 288 -12.41 13.53 -20.33
N ARG A 289 -13.51 13.87 -21.03
CA ARG A 289 -14.30 15.07 -20.75
C ARG A 289 -14.90 15.04 -19.35
N ALA A 290 -15.57 13.94 -19.00
CA ALA A 290 -16.13 13.74 -17.68
C ALA A 290 -15.06 13.81 -16.57
N GLY A 291 -13.87 13.27 -16.83
CA GLY A 291 -12.74 13.33 -15.90
C GLY A 291 -12.29 14.76 -15.62
N GLY A 292 -12.14 15.58 -16.66
CA GLY A 292 -11.84 17.01 -16.51
C GLY A 292 -12.91 17.75 -15.69
N LEU A 293 -14.19 17.47 -15.94
CA LEU A 293 -15.29 18.09 -15.17
C LEU A 293 -15.24 17.72 -13.68
N ILE A 294 -15.03 16.44 -13.34
CA ILE A 294 -14.93 15.97 -11.96
C ILE A 294 -13.74 16.63 -11.24
N GLU A 295 -12.55 16.62 -11.85
CA GLU A 295 -11.36 17.19 -11.23
C GLU A 295 -11.47 18.71 -11.06
N SER A 296 -12.04 19.41 -12.05
CA SER A 296 -12.34 20.84 -11.91
C SER A 296 -13.32 21.11 -10.77
N ALA A 297 -14.43 20.36 -10.69
CA ALA A 297 -15.42 20.50 -9.63
C ALA A 297 -14.82 20.27 -8.24
N ARG A 298 -13.92 19.28 -8.09
CA ARG A 298 -13.18 19.02 -6.86
C ARG A 298 -12.35 20.23 -6.42
N LEU A 299 -11.67 20.89 -7.35
CA LEU A 299 -10.86 22.08 -7.05
C LEU A 299 -11.73 23.30 -6.71
N TYR A 300 -12.86 23.51 -7.39
CA TYR A 300 -13.81 24.56 -7.02
C TYR A 300 -14.43 24.34 -5.64
N MET A 301 -14.72 23.10 -5.24
CA MET A 301 -15.15 22.81 -3.87
C MET A 301 -14.09 23.21 -2.84
N ARG A 302 -12.80 22.97 -3.12
CA ARG A 302 -11.70 23.40 -2.23
C ARG A 302 -11.55 24.92 -2.16
N LEU A 303 -11.93 25.64 -3.22
CA LEU A 303 -12.01 27.10 -3.24
C LEU A 303 -13.26 27.64 -2.52
N GLY A 304 -14.21 26.78 -2.13
CA GLY A 304 -15.50 27.18 -1.58
C GLY A 304 -16.53 27.63 -2.63
N ASP A 305 -16.24 27.51 -3.93
CA ASP A 305 -17.19 27.80 -5.00
C ASP A 305 -18.09 26.58 -5.29
N GLU A 306 -18.95 26.29 -4.33
CA GLU A 306 -19.84 25.12 -4.38
C GLU A 306 -20.82 25.18 -5.55
N LYS A 307 -21.25 26.39 -5.90
CA LYS A 307 -22.22 26.58 -6.98
C LYS A 307 -21.61 26.10 -8.29
N LYS A 308 -20.43 26.61 -8.64
CA LYS A 308 -19.72 26.21 -9.86
C LYS A 308 -19.37 24.72 -9.83
N ALA A 309 -18.92 24.19 -8.70
CA ALA A 309 -18.62 22.77 -8.57
C ALA A 309 -19.85 21.88 -8.82
N ASN A 310 -21.01 22.24 -8.27
CA ASN A 310 -22.25 21.51 -8.50
C ASN A 310 -22.70 21.54 -9.96
N GLU A 311 -22.61 22.70 -10.62
CA GLU A 311 -22.89 22.85 -12.05
C GLU A 311 -21.99 21.94 -12.90
N LEU A 312 -20.72 21.79 -12.53
CA LEU A 312 -19.77 20.90 -13.22
C LEU A 312 -20.07 19.41 -12.97
N TYR A 313 -20.40 19.01 -11.73
CA TYR A 313 -20.80 17.63 -11.43
C TYR A 313 -22.06 17.22 -12.18
N GLU A 314 -23.04 18.12 -12.32
CA GLU A 314 -24.28 17.85 -13.06
C GLU A 314 -24.04 17.66 -14.56
N GLN A 315 -23.04 18.34 -15.12
CA GLN A 315 -22.64 18.15 -16.52
C GLN A 315 -22.01 16.78 -16.79
N VAL A 316 -21.42 16.12 -15.79
CA VAL A 316 -20.78 14.80 -15.97
C VAL A 316 -21.76 13.77 -16.53
N ALA A 317 -23.01 13.77 -16.08
CA ALA A 317 -24.03 12.83 -16.55
C ALA A 317 -24.35 12.96 -18.06
N GLN A 318 -24.00 14.08 -18.68
CA GLN A 318 -24.23 14.31 -20.12
C GLN A 318 -23.16 13.67 -21.01
N TYR A 319 -21.96 13.45 -20.47
CA TYR A 319 -20.78 13.04 -21.24
C TYR A 319 -20.13 11.75 -20.73
N GLY A 320 -20.31 11.46 -19.44
CA GLY A 320 -19.73 10.32 -18.75
C GLY A 320 -20.48 9.03 -19.02
N ASN A 321 -19.75 7.92 -18.92
CA ASN A 321 -20.37 6.61 -18.75
C ASN A 321 -20.91 6.46 -17.32
N GLY A 322 -21.46 5.28 -17.01
CA GLY A 322 -21.97 4.97 -15.67
C GLY A 322 -20.90 5.15 -14.60
N TRP A 323 -19.67 4.68 -14.85
CA TRP A 323 -18.55 4.86 -13.93
C TRP A 323 -18.31 6.33 -13.56
N MET A 324 -18.12 7.21 -14.55
CA MET A 324 -17.82 8.62 -14.30
C MET A 324 -18.98 9.35 -13.62
N THR A 325 -20.21 9.04 -13.99
CA THR A 325 -21.40 9.62 -13.36
C THR A 325 -21.48 9.22 -11.88
N GLY A 326 -21.26 7.94 -11.57
CA GLY A 326 -21.23 7.47 -10.18
C GLY A 326 -20.07 8.07 -9.38
N MET A 327 -18.92 8.30 -10.01
CA MET A 327 -17.78 8.97 -9.35
C MET A 327 -18.10 10.42 -9.02
N ALA A 328 -18.73 11.17 -9.91
CA ALA A 328 -19.20 12.53 -9.63
C ALA A 328 -20.18 12.58 -8.45
N ILE A 329 -21.16 11.67 -8.42
CA ILE A 329 -22.13 11.53 -7.32
C ILE A 329 -21.40 11.22 -6.00
N SER A 330 -20.47 10.27 -6.05
CA SER A 330 -19.66 9.83 -4.91
C SER A 330 -18.83 10.99 -4.34
N GLU A 331 -18.14 11.76 -5.18
CA GLU A 331 -17.33 12.91 -4.77
C GLU A 331 -18.18 14.04 -4.17
N LYS A 332 -19.29 14.40 -4.83
CA LYS A 332 -20.25 15.37 -4.28
C LYS A 332 -20.80 14.91 -2.92
N ALA A 333 -21.06 13.62 -2.73
CA ALA A 333 -21.47 13.07 -1.45
C ALA A 333 -20.38 13.16 -0.38
N SER A 334 -19.10 13.01 -0.71
CA SER A 334 -18.00 13.20 0.24
C SER A 334 -17.96 14.60 0.83
N PHE A 335 -18.17 15.64 0.02
CA PHE A 335 -18.25 17.01 0.55
C PHE A 335 -19.43 17.21 1.51
N LEU A 336 -20.56 16.53 1.27
CA LEU A 336 -21.70 16.56 2.19
C LEU A 336 -21.38 15.81 3.50
N ILE A 337 -20.69 14.67 3.43
CA ILE A 337 -20.22 13.91 4.59
C ILE A 337 -19.27 14.75 5.44
N ASP A 338 -18.31 15.44 4.83
CA ASP A 338 -17.32 16.27 5.54
C ASP A 338 -17.97 17.43 6.32
N ARG A 339 -19.17 17.86 5.91
CA ARG A 339 -19.99 18.88 6.59
C ARG A 339 -20.96 18.31 7.62
N GLY A 340 -21.04 17.00 7.73
CA GLY A 340 -22.03 16.32 8.56
C GLY A 340 -23.44 16.28 7.97
N ASP A 341 -23.65 16.67 6.70
CA ASP A 341 -24.95 16.51 6.02
C ASP A 341 -25.12 15.08 5.48
N TYR A 342 -25.21 14.15 6.42
CA TYR A 342 -25.35 12.72 6.12
C TYR A 342 -26.67 12.40 5.41
N THR A 343 -27.71 13.24 5.59
CA THR A 343 -29.02 13.01 4.98
C THR A 343 -28.96 13.25 3.47
N SER A 344 -28.46 14.41 3.03
CA SER A 344 -28.30 14.71 1.61
C SER A 344 -27.29 13.78 0.96
N ALA A 345 -26.19 13.43 1.65
CA ALA A 345 -25.20 12.48 1.16
C ALA A 345 -25.80 11.10 0.86
N LYS A 346 -26.63 10.56 1.76
CA LYS A 346 -27.32 9.27 1.53
C LYS A 346 -28.30 9.34 0.36
N ALA A 347 -29.08 10.41 0.25
CA ALA A 347 -30.02 10.59 -0.84
C ALA A 347 -29.29 10.60 -2.19
N LEU A 348 -28.16 11.30 -2.26
CA LEU A 348 -27.31 11.36 -3.43
C LEU A 348 -26.69 9.98 -3.77
N LEU A 349 -26.09 9.30 -2.79
CA LEU A 349 -25.46 7.98 -2.95
C LEU A 349 -26.46 6.85 -3.29
N SER A 350 -27.75 7.05 -3.02
CA SER A 350 -28.81 6.10 -3.38
C SER A 350 -29.37 6.32 -4.79
N SER A 351 -28.91 7.34 -5.51
CA SER A 351 -29.37 7.63 -6.86
C SER A 351 -28.93 6.53 -7.84
N PRO A 352 -29.80 6.09 -8.76
CA PRO A 352 -29.43 5.08 -9.73
C PRO A 352 -28.39 5.64 -10.71
N VAL A 353 -27.40 4.80 -11.04
CA VAL A 353 -26.39 5.09 -12.05
C VAL A 353 -26.56 4.09 -13.19
N LEU A 354 -26.60 4.59 -14.42
CA LEU A 354 -26.84 3.80 -15.62
C LEU A 354 -25.64 3.90 -16.57
N GLY A 355 -25.44 2.87 -17.41
CA GLY A 355 -24.41 2.86 -18.46
C GLY A 355 -23.18 2.01 -18.11
N ALA A 356 -22.16 2.06 -18.97
CA ALA A 356 -20.96 1.25 -18.82
C ALA A 356 -20.21 1.57 -17.51
N GLY A 357 -19.82 0.55 -16.76
CA GLY A 357 -19.15 0.68 -15.47
C GLY A 357 -20.08 1.05 -14.29
N ALA A 358 -21.41 1.09 -14.49
CA ALA A 358 -22.36 1.34 -13.41
C ALA A 358 -22.25 0.31 -12.27
N ASP A 359 -22.04 -0.96 -12.59
CA ASP A 359 -21.91 -2.03 -11.58
C ASP A 359 -20.61 -1.89 -10.76
N GLN A 360 -19.51 -1.44 -11.38
CA GLN A 360 -18.25 -1.16 -10.70
C GLN A 360 -18.41 0.01 -9.72
N VAL A 361 -18.94 1.14 -10.18
CA VAL A 361 -19.07 2.34 -9.33
C VAL A 361 -20.13 2.17 -8.25
N ARG A 362 -21.12 1.30 -8.46
CA ARG A 362 -22.09 0.90 -7.43
C ARG A 362 -21.39 0.38 -6.18
N ILE A 363 -20.26 -0.33 -6.30
CA ILE A 363 -19.49 -0.83 -5.15
C ILE A 363 -18.91 0.35 -4.36
N VAL A 364 -18.34 1.35 -5.05
CA VAL A 364 -17.83 2.59 -4.45
C VAL A 364 -18.95 3.36 -3.74
N MET A 365 -20.11 3.50 -4.39
CA MET A 365 -21.27 4.21 -3.82
C MET A 365 -21.85 3.49 -2.61
N LEU A 366 -21.97 2.16 -2.64
CA LEU A 366 -22.42 1.35 -1.49
C LEU A 366 -21.43 1.41 -0.32
N SER A 367 -20.13 1.39 -0.62
CA SER A 367 -19.08 1.59 0.38
C SER A 367 -19.25 2.95 1.07
N ARG A 368 -19.36 4.04 0.30
CA ARG A 368 -19.58 5.38 0.86
C ARG A 368 -20.91 5.50 1.58
N LEU A 369 -21.98 4.88 1.09
CA LEU A 369 -23.28 4.87 1.75
C LEU A 369 -23.19 4.23 3.14
N GLY A 370 -22.46 3.11 3.25
CA GLY A 370 -22.18 2.48 4.52
C GLY A 370 -21.34 3.35 5.47
N LEU A 371 -20.37 4.10 4.95
CA LEU A 371 -19.61 5.10 5.74
C LEU A 371 -20.52 6.24 6.22
N THR A 372 -21.36 6.80 5.35
CA THR A 372 -22.29 7.88 5.70
C THR A 372 -23.26 7.46 6.80
N SER A 373 -23.86 6.28 6.68
CA SER A 373 -24.73 5.73 7.72
C SER A 373 -23.97 5.44 9.02
N PHE A 374 -22.72 4.99 8.93
CA PHE A 374 -21.87 4.74 10.10
C PHE A 374 -21.58 6.03 10.88
N LEU A 375 -21.16 7.09 10.18
CA LEU A 375 -20.88 8.40 10.78
C LEU A 375 -22.16 9.06 11.34
N ALA A 376 -23.32 8.78 10.75
CA ALA A 376 -24.60 9.23 11.26
C ALA A 376 -25.12 8.42 12.49
N GLY A 377 -24.37 7.42 12.98
CA GLY A 377 -24.80 6.54 14.06
C GLY A 377 -25.93 5.57 13.68
N GLN A 378 -26.16 5.35 12.38
CA GLN A 378 -27.21 4.50 11.83
C GLN A 378 -26.68 3.09 11.56
N TRP A 379 -26.36 2.37 12.64
CA TRP A 379 -25.65 1.08 12.62
C TRP A 379 -26.25 0.03 11.69
N LYS A 380 -27.58 -0.11 11.72
CA LYS A 380 -28.30 -1.08 10.89
C LYS A 380 -28.12 -0.79 9.41
N ASP A 381 -28.27 0.47 9.01
CA ASP A 381 -28.16 0.90 7.61
C ASP A 381 -26.71 0.79 7.13
N ALA A 382 -25.75 1.15 8.00
CA ALA A 382 -24.33 0.98 7.73
C ALA A 382 -23.96 -0.48 7.46
N ALA A 383 -24.48 -1.42 8.25
CA ALA A 383 -24.26 -2.85 8.05
C ALA A 383 -24.92 -3.37 6.77
N ILE A 384 -26.14 -2.93 6.47
CA ILE A 384 -26.85 -3.31 5.23
C ILE A 384 -26.04 -2.86 4.01
N ALA A 385 -25.70 -1.56 3.91
CA ALA A 385 -24.96 -1.02 2.78
C ALA A 385 -23.57 -1.66 2.63
N SER A 386 -22.88 -1.94 3.74
CA SER A 386 -21.57 -2.61 3.71
C SER A 386 -21.68 -4.06 3.21
N ARG A 387 -22.69 -4.83 3.63
CA ARG A 387 -22.92 -6.20 3.12
C ARG A 387 -23.29 -6.20 1.64
N GLU A 388 -24.12 -5.25 1.23
CA GLU A 388 -24.48 -5.05 -0.19
C GLU A 388 -23.24 -4.74 -1.04
N CYS A 389 -22.32 -3.89 -0.55
CA CYS A 389 -21.04 -3.62 -1.20
C CYS A 389 -20.22 -4.91 -1.41
N LEU A 390 -20.10 -5.74 -0.36
CA LEU A 390 -19.36 -7.02 -0.44
C LEU A 390 -20.02 -8.02 -1.41
N ARG A 391 -21.35 -8.08 -1.42
CA ARG A 391 -22.09 -8.94 -2.36
C ARG A 391 -21.87 -8.47 -3.81
N ALA A 392 -22.04 -7.18 -4.08
CA ALA A 392 -21.82 -6.60 -5.40
C ALA A 392 -20.38 -6.83 -5.90
N TYR A 393 -19.38 -6.72 -5.01
CA TYR A 393 -18.01 -7.05 -5.37
C TYR A 393 -17.81 -8.53 -5.69
N THR A 394 -18.42 -9.43 -4.92
CA THR A 394 -18.31 -10.88 -5.16
C THR A 394 -18.88 -11.27 -6.52
N GLU A 395 -20.03 -10.68 -6.89
CA GLU A 395 -20.67 -10.87 -8.19
C GLU A 395 -19.80 -10.36 -9.37
N LEU A 396 -19.03 -9.29 -9.14
CA LEU A 396 -18.25 -8.62 -10.18
C LEU A 396 -16.81 -9.16 -10.32
N ARG A 397 -16.18 -9.59 -9.22
CA ARG A 397 -14.74 -9.91 -9.14
C ARG A 397 -14.30 -10.98 -10.14
N GLU A 398 -15.17 -11.92 -10.48
CA GLU A 398 -14.86 -12.95 -11.48
C GLU A 398 -14.53 -12.38 -12.86
N HIS A 399 -14.97 -11.15 -13.14
CA HIS A 399 -14.85 -10.52 -14.45
C HIS A 399 -13.84 -9.34 -14.48
N TRP A 400 -13.53 -8.72 -13.33
CA TRP A 400 -12.76 -7.46 -13.27
C TRP A 400 -11.85 -7.32 -12.03
N PRO A 401 -10.70 -8.01 -11.97
CA PRO A 401 -9.74 -7.79 -10.88
C PRO A 401 -8.92 -6.49 -11.07
N GLY A 402 -8.71 -5.70 -9.99
CA GLY A 402 -7.59 -4.76 -9.93
C GLY A 402 -7.84 -3.26 -10.22
N GLU A 403 -9.05 -2.74 -9.98
CA GLU A 403 -9.37 -1.30 -10.19
C GLU A 403 -9.41 -0.45 -8.90
N GLY A 404 -8.83 -0.93 -7.80
CA GLY A 404 -8.84 -0.23 -6.51
C GLY A 404 -10.16 -0.35 -5.75
N ILE A 405 -11.13 -1.08 -6.31
CA ILE A 405 -12.40 -1.42 -5.66
C ILE A 405 -12.16 -2.28 -4.41
N GLU A 406 -11.06 -3.04 -4.39
CA GLU A 406 -10.60 -3.83 -3.24
C GLU A 406 -10.45 -3.00 -1.96
N GLU A 407 -10.03 -1.73 -2.08
CA GLU A 407 -9.94 -0.82 -0.94
C GLU A 407 -11.33 -0.54 -0.36
N GLN A 408 -12.34 -0.32 -1.22
CA GLN A 408 -13.72 -0.10 -0.79
C GLN A 408 -14.32 -1.33 -0.10
N VAL A 409 -13.93 -2.51 -0.55
CA VAL A 409 -14.29 -3.81 0.04
C VAL A 409 -13.64 -3.96 1.42
N ALA A 410 -12.35 -3.67 1.55
CA ALA A 410 -11.62 -3.70 2.82
C ALA A 410 -12.23 -2.72 3.83
N LEU A 411 -12.56 -1.50 3.39
CA LEU A 411 -13.26 -0.51 4.22
C LEU A 411 -14.65 -0.99 4.66
N SER A 412 -15.38 -1.69 3.79
CA SER A 412 -16.69 -2.28 4.12
C SER A 412 -16.60 -3.40 5.14
N HIS A 413 -15.58 -4.27 5.04
CA HIS A 413 -15.30 -5.29 6.05
C HIS A 413 -14.96 -4.67 7.41
N ALA A 414 -14.05 -3.71 7.42
CA ALA A 414 -13.65 -3.03 8.65
C ALA A 414 -14.83 -2.28 9.29
N ARG A 415 -15.71 -1.65 8.49
CA ARG A 415 -16.96 -1.05 8.99
C ARG A 415 -17.89 -2.08 9.62
N LEU A 416 -18.09 -3.25 9.02
CA LEU A 416 -18.94 -4.29 9.61
C LEU A 416 -18.42 -4.76 10.97
N PHE A 417 -17.10 -4.87 11.11
CA PHE A 417 -16.46 -5.15 12.40
C PHE A 417 -16.79 -4.05 13.42
N TRP A 418 -16.54 -2.78 13.10
CA TRP A 418 -16.74 -1.65 14.02
C TRP A 418 -18.20 -1.37 14.36
N VAL A 419 -19.13 -1.62 13.43
CA VAL A 419 -20.58 -1.49 13.70
C VAL A 419 -20.98 -2.36 14.88
N GLY A 420 -20.45 -3.58 15.01
CA GLY A 420 -20.75 -4.47 16.13
C GLY A 420 -20.27 -3.93 17.49
N PHE A 421 -19.16 -3.19 17.52
CA PHE A 421 -18.67 -2.58 18.76
C PHE A 421 -19.46 -1.31 19.12
N PHE A 422 -19.61 -0.41 18.14
CA PHE A 422 -20.22 0.91 18.39
C PHE A 422 -21.74 0.87 18.53
N SER A 423 -22.41 -0.19 18.05
CA SER A 423 -23.84 -0.38 18.31
C SER A 423 -24.16 -0.54 19.79
N ASP A 424 -23.25 -1.17 20.52
CA ASP A 424 -23.44 -1.52 21.93
C ASP A 424 -22.79 -0.47 22.83
N CYS A 425 -21.59 -0.01 22.46
CA CYS A 425 -20.82 0.98 23.21
C CYS A 425 -20.20 2.02 22.26
N PRO A 426 -20.80 3.22 22.15
CA PRO A 426 -20.31 4.28 21.26
C PRO A 426 -18.88 4.79 21.57
N ILE A 427 -18.37 4.50 22.77
CA ILE A 427 -17.00 4.77 23.21
C ILE A 427 -16.35 3.43 23.53
N TYR A 428 -15.45 2.97 22.67
CA TYR A 428 -14.69 1.77 22.90
C TYR A 428 -13.39 2.10 23.64
N THR A 429 -13.00 1.28 24.60
CA THR A 429 -11.76 1.44 25.38
C THR A 429 -10.91 0.19 25.21
N SER A 430 -9.58 0.34 25.18
CA SER A 430 -8.68 -0.80 24.98
C SER A 430 -8.66 -1.79 26.16
N THR A 431 -9.15 -1.36 27.33
CA THR A 431 -9.26 -2.15 28.56
C THR A 431 -10.41 -1.59 29.40
N ASP A 432 -11.04 -2.44 30.21
CA ASP A 432 -12.07 -2.06 31.20
C ASP A 432 -11.49 -1.63 32.55
N SER A 433 -10.20 -1.89 32.75
CA SER A 433 -9.48 -1.67 34.00
C SER A 433 -8.00 -1.33 33.79
N ILE A 434 -7.44 -0.52 34.69
CA ILE A 434 -6.04 -0.11 34.66
C ILE A 434 -5.46 -0.24 36.07
N ALA A 435 -4.40 -1.04 36.18
CA ALA A 435 -3.65 -1.22 37.40
C ALA A 435 -2.43 -0.27 37.46
N PHE A 436 -2.30 0.48 38.54
CA PHE A 436 -1.17 1.36 38.84
C PHE A 436 -0.27 0.72 39.89
N SER A 437 1.02 1.04 39.81
CA SER A 437 2.01 0.68 40.83
C SER A 437 2.95 1.87 41.06
N PRO A 438 3.68 1.93 42.19
CA PRO A 438 4.62 3.03 42.43
C PRO A 438 5.70 3.15 41.35
N SER A 439 6.11 2.00 40.77
CA SER A 439 7.10 1.97 39.69
C SER A 439 6.56 2.49 38.35
N GLN A 440 5.24 2.58 38.22
CA GLN A 440 4.58 3.01 37.00
C GLN A 440 3.33 3.85 37.33
N PRO A 441 3.53 5.10 37.80
CA PRO A 441 2.45 5.99 38.22
C PRO A 441 1.67 6.58 37.03
N VAL A 442 2.11 6.30 35.80
CA VAL A 442 1.52 6.80 34.56
C VAL A 442 1.16 5.64 33.64
N ARG A 443 -0.02 5.74 33.03
CA ARG A 443 -0.59 4.74 32.12
C ARG A 443 -1.15 5.42 30.88
N SER A 444 -1.01 4.75 29.73
CA SER A 444 -1.70 5.15 28.50
C SER A 444 -2.97 4.31 28.35
N LEU A 445 -4.07 4.96 27.96
CA LEU A 445 -5.34 4.33 27.61
C LEU A 445 -5.74 4.79 26.22
N VAL A 446 -6.06 3.85 25.34
CA VAL A 446 -6.57 4.15 24.01
C VAL A 446 -8.09 4.08 24.04
N VAL A 447 -8.73 5.19 23.68
CA VAL A 447 -10.18 5.31 23.55
C VAL A 447 -10.52 5.53 22.08
N ARG A 448 -11.60 4.90 21.60
CA ARG A 448 -12.04 4.99 20.21
C ARG A 448 -13.47 5.46 20.13
N THR A 449 -13.74 6.40 19.23
CA THR A 449 -15.08 6.90 18.89
C THR A 449 -15.31 6.83 17.39
N TYR A 450 -16.54 6.61 16.96
CA TYR A 450 -16.85 6.51 15.52
C TYR A 450 -16.85 7.87 14.79
N GLN A 451 -16.97 8.97 15.52
CA GLN A 451 -16.88 10.34 15.01
C GLN A 451 -15.91 11.18 15.85
N SER A 452 -15.44 12.30 15.27
CA SER A 452 -14.62 13.27 15.99
C SER A 452 -15.42 13.82 17.16
N SER A 453 -14.84 13.75 18.35
CA SER A 453 -15.53 14.18 19.56
C SER A 453 -14.55 14.70 20.59
N GLN A 454 -14.88 15.81 21.22
CA GLN A 454 -14.22 16.21 22.46
C GLN A 454 -14.68 15.27 23.57
N LEU A 455 -13.70 14.69 24.26
CA LEU A 455 -13.94 13.81 25.39
C LEU A 455 -13.81 14.60 26.69
N THR A 456 -14.80 14.48 27.56
CA THR A 456 -14.72 14.95 28.94
C THR A 456 -14.33 13.79 29.85
N LEU A 457 -13.31 14.02 30.66
CA LEU A 457 -12.72 13.02 31.55
C LEU A 457 -13.02 13.43 32.99
N SER A 458 -13.56 12.53 33.79
CA SER A 458 -13.74 12.76 35.22
C SER A 458 -13.40 11.51 36.02
N THR A 459 -12.73 11.70 37.15
CA THR A 459 -12.44 10.64 38.11
C THR A 459 -13.28 10.85 39.36
N ASN A 460 -13.77 9.78 39.97
CA ASN A 460 -14.43 9.86 41.28
C ASN A 460 -13.43 9.93 42.46
N THR A 461 -12.14 9.76 42.17
CA THR A 461 -11.06 9.75 43.14
C THR A 461 -10.04 10.83 42.76
N PRO A 462 -9.82 11.86 43.61
CA PRO A 462 -9.03 13.04 43.25
C PRO A 462 -7.53 12.77 43.05
N LEU A 463 -7.05 11.58 43.41
CA LEU A 463 -5.66 11.17 43.22
C LEU A 463 -5.35 10.72 41.79
N PHE A 464 -6.36 10.36 40.99
CA PHE A 464 -6.19 10.05 39.58
C PHE A 464 -6.48 11.28 38.73
N HIS A 465 -5.51 11.64 37.90
CA HIS A 465 -5.63 12.66 36.87
C HIS A 465 -5.63 12.00 35.50
N ALA A 466 -6.52 12.42 34.60
CA ALA A 466 -6.57 11.93 33.24
C ALA A 466 -6.63 13.11 32.28
N GLU A 467 -5.79 13.07 31.24
CA GLU A 467 -5.72 14.10 30.20
C GLU A 467 -5.67 13.46 28.81
N LEU A 468 -6.21 14.18 27.82
CA LEU A 468 -6.12 13.81 26.41
C LEU A 468 -4.77 14.27 25.86
N VAL A 469 -3.96 13.33 25.39
CA VAL A 469 -2.62 13.61 24.82
C VAL A 469 -2.72 13.88 23.33
N GLU A 470 -3.39 12.98 22.61
CA GLU A 470 -3.40 13.00 21.15
C GLU A 470 -4.72 12.46 20.61
N MET A 471 -5.15 12.99 19.46
CA MET A 471 -6.30 12.52 18.72
C MET A 471 -5.90 12.22 17.27
N LYS A 472 -6.13 10.98 16.82
CA LYS A 472 -5.78 10.49 15.48
C LYS A 472 -7.02 10.03 14.73
N ASN A 473 -7.17 10.46 13.48
CA ASN A 473 -8.15 9.89 12.56
C ASN A 473 -7.57 8.61 11.92
N ARG A 474 -8.22 7.46 12.11
CA ARG A 474 -7.85 6.17 11.53
C ARG A 474 -8.72 5.79 10.31
N GLY A 475 -9.40 6.77 9.72
CA GLY A 475 -10.29 6.62 8.57
C GLY A 475 -11.70 6.17 8.94
N ILE A 476 -11.83 5.12 9.75
CA ILE A 476 -13.15 4.56 10.16
C ILE A 476 -13.54 4.99 11.58
N TYR A 477 -12.56 5.34 12.41
CA TYR A 477 -12.79 5.80 13.78
C TYR A 477 -11.73 6.82 14.18
N TRP A 478 -11.99 7.51 15.27
CA TRP A 478 -11.08 8.42 15.94
C TRP A 478 -10.48 7.72 17.15
N GLU A 479 -9.16 7.78 17.25
CA GLU A 479 -8.38 7.22 18.34
C GLU A 479 -7.88 8.35 19.23
N HIS A 480 -8.21 8.29 20.51
CA HIS A 480 -7.85 9.24 21.54
C HIS A 480 -6.88 8.56 22.49
N GLU A 481 -5.66 9.07 22.57
CA GLU A 481 -4.66 8.60 23.51
C GLU A 481 -4.77 9.43 24.79
N LEU A 482 -5.11 8.74 25.90
CA LEU A 482 -5.24 9.35 27.21
C LEU A 482 -4.03 9.01 28.07
N CYS A 483 -3.48 10.01 28.75
CA CYS A 483 -2.50 9.82 29.82
C CYS A 483 -3.25 9.86 31.15
N ILE A 484 -3.08 8.81 31.96
CA ILE A 484 -3.66 8.73 33.30
C ILE A 484 -2.51 8.66 34.29
N ALA A 485 -2.45 9.63 35.19
CA ALA A 485 -1.39 9.81 36.16
C ALA A 485 -1.94 9.77 37.59
N LEU A 486 -1.15 9.20 38.50
CA LEU A 486 -1.39 9.23 39.93
C LEU A 486 -0.66 10.45 40.53
N ALA A 487 -1.41 11.41 41.09
CA ALA A 487 -0.90 12.72 41.51
C ALA A 487 0.17 12.66 42.63
N SER A 488 0.11 11.62 43.46
CA SER A 488 1.13 11.29 44.47
C SER A 488 0.96 9.83 44.87
N SER A 489 2.05 9.14 45.23
CA SER A 489 1.98 7.77 45.74
C SER A 489 1.11 7.72 47.01
N PRO A 490 -0.08 7.08 46.97
CA PRO A 490 -0.93 6.93 48.13
C PRO A 490 -0.12 6.21 49.22
N THR A 491 -0.04 6.80 50.40
CA THR A 491 0.86 6.31 51.45
C THR A 491 0.30 5.11 52.22
N GLU A 492 -1.02 4.85 52.24
CA GLU A 492 -1.56 3.93 53.27
C GLU A 492 -2.67 2.93 52.85
N ALA A 493 -3.29 3.01 51.67
CA ALA A 493 -4.34 2.05 51.28
C ALA A 493 -4.36 1.72 49.77
N ASP A 494 -4.86 0.53 49.43
CA ASP A 494 -5.32 0.23 48.07
C ASP A 494 -6.35 1.30 47.68
N LEU A 495 -6.19 1.83 46.47
CA LEU A 495 -7.02 2.93 45.99
C LEU A 495 -7.77 2.48 44.76
N ASP A 496 -9.08 2.38 44.92
CA ASP A 496 -10.00 2.18 43.81
C ASP A 496 -10.54 3.53 43.31
N GLY A 497 -10.67 3.63 42.00
CA GLY A 497 -11.26 4.77 41.32
C GLY A 497 -12.01 4.32 40.07
N MET A 498 -12.80 5.23 39.54
CA MET A 498 -13.53 5.09 38.29
C MET A 498 -13.21 6.32 37.44
N LEU A 499 -12.66 6.09 36.26
CA LEU A 499 -12.54 7.09 35.22
C LEU A 499 -13.80 7.01 34.35
N THR A 500 -14.60 8.07 34.36
CA THR A 500 -15.73 8.24 33.45
C THR A 500 -15.30 9.08 32.26
N ILE A 501 -15.54 8.55 31.07
CA ILE A 501 -15.20 9.15 29.78
C ILE A 501 -16.52 9.43 29.09
N ARG A 502 -16.79 10.69 28.75
CA ARG A 502 -18.01 11.09 28.04
C ARG A 502 -17.65 11.83 26.76
N SER A 503 -18.47 11.63 25.74
CA SER A 503 -18.37 12.36 24.49
C SER A 503 -19.35 13.52 24.48
N GLU A 504 -18.89 14.72 24.10
CA GLU A 504 -19.78 15.89 23.98
C GLU A 504 -20.66 15.84 22.73
N SER A 505 -20.15 15.27 21.64
CA SER A 505 -20.85 15.22 20.36
C SER A 505 -21.69 13.96 20.14
N ILE A 506 -21.49 12.90 20.94
CA ILE A 506 -22.27 11.66 20.86
C ILE A 506 -23.21 11.58 22.08
N PRO A 507 -24.52 11.83 21.90
CA PRO A 507 -25.47 11.82 23.00
C PRO A 507 -25.45 10.50 23.77
N ARG A 508 -25.39 10.59 25.11
CA ARG A 508 -25.41 9.44 26.04
C ARG A 508 -24.23 8.47 25.92
N ALA A 509 -23.23 8.80 25.12
CA ALA A 509 -22.02 7.99 25.04
C ALA A 509 -21.15 8.22 26.28
N SER A 510 -21.05 7.18 27.10
CA SER A 510 -20.15 7.15 28.24
C SER A 510 -19.49 5.78 28.38
N ALA A 511 -18.21 5.77 28.71
CA ALA A 511 -17.49 4.58 29.15
C ALA A 511 -16.97 4.81 30.57
N THR A 512 -16.86 3.74 31.35
CA THR A 512 -16.29 3.81 32.71
C THR A 512 -15.21 2.76 32.86
N ILE A 513 -14.02 3.20 33.25
CA ILE A 513 -12.83 2.36 33.45
C ILE A 513 -12.53 2.27 34.93
N ARG A 514 -12.28 1.06 35.43
CA ARG A 514 -11.83 0.85 36.80
C ARG A 514 -10.35 1.22 36.90
N LEU A 515 -10.02 2.10 37.83
CA LEU A 515 -8.65 2.44 38.18
C LEU A 515 -8.35 1.74 39.50
N HIS A 516 -7.32 0.92 39.50
CA HIS A 516 -6.89 0.21 40.70
C HIS A 516 -5.43 0.56 40.94
N TYR A 517 -5.12 1.17 42.07
CA TYR A 517 -3.75 1.23 42.54
C TYR A 517 -3.59 0.12 43.56
N GLU A 518 -2.83 -0.91 43.17
CA GLU A 518 -2.33 -1.87 44.13
C GLU A 518 -1.30 -1.13 44.98
N ARG A 519 -1.56 -1.08 46.29
CA ARG A 519 -0.49 -0.74 47.21
C ARG A 519 0.69 -1.63 46.83
N PRO A 520 1.93 -1.11 46.75
CA PRO A 520 3.06 -2.01 46.81
C PRO A 520 2.91 -2.80 48.11
N LEU A 521 2.45 -4.05 48.02
CA LEU A 521 2.84 -5.06 48.98
C LEU A 521 4.32 -4.83 49.19
N SER A 522 4.80 -4.88 50.42
CA SER A 522 6.24 -4.80 50.70
C SER A 522 6.93 -5.74 49.71
N VAL A 523 7.49 -5.22 48.61
CA VAL A 523 7.66 -6.07 47.42
C VAL A 523 8.89 -6.89 47.72
N PHE A 524 8.66 -8.11 48.20
CA PHE A 524 9.69 -9.08 48.37
C PHE A 524 9.96 -9.71 47.02
N PHE A 525 11.09 -9.39 46.41
CA PHE A 525 11.57 -10.14 45.27
C PHE A 525 12.77 -10.97 45.71
N CYS A 526 12.77 -12.25 45.32
CA CYS A 526 13.91 -13.12 45.53
C CYS A 526 14.82 -13.13 44.30
N ARG A 527 16.11 -13.25 44.55
CA ARG A 527 17.13 -13.57 43.55
C ARG A 527 17.81 -14.88 43.97
N PRO A 528 17.64 -15.97 43.21
CA PRO A 528 16.84 -16.09 41.97
C PRO A 528 15.32 -16.20 42.22
N LYS A 529 14.49 -15.89 41.19
CA LYS A 529 13.01 -16.05 41.23
C LYS A 529 12.54 -17.51 41.29
N VAL A 530 13.38 -18.44 40.84
CA VAL A 530 13.17 -19.89 40.89
C VAL A 530 14.50 -20.52 41.27
N ILE A 531 14.50 -21.44 42.24
CA ILE A 531 15.72 -22.11 42.67
C ILE A 531 15.89 -23.40 41.87
N TRP A 532 16.89 -23.43 41.01
CA TRP A 532 17.24 -24.64 40.27
C TRP A 532 18.53 -25.25 40.82
N TRP A 533 18.44 -26.50 41.26
CA TRP A 533 19.55 -27.26 41.84
C TRP A 533 20.35 -28.06 40.81
N GLY A 534 19.84 -28.20 39.58
CA GLY A 534 20.44 -29.07 38.57
C GLY A 534 20.20 -30.55 38.87
N PHE A 535 21.16 -31.38 38.45
CA PHE A 535 21.24 -32.80 38.76
C PHE A 535 21.99 -32.97 40.09
N VAL A 536 21.40 -33.70 41.02
CA VAL A 536 21.95 -33.93 42.37
C VAL A 536 22.04 -35.43 42.63
N SER A 537 23.15 -35.90 43.22
CA SER A 537 23.31 -37.34 43.49
C SER A 537 22.53 -37.73 44.75
N ALA A 538 22.04 -38.97 44.79
CA ALA A 538 21.37 -39.48 45.99
C ALA A 538 22.33 -39.52 47.20
N GLY A 539 21.93 -38.91 48.32
CA GLY A 539 22.73 -38.83 49.55
C GLY A 539 23.66 -37.62 49.63
N GLU A 540 23.65 -36.72 48.64
CA GLU A 540 24.41 -35.48 48.66
C GLU A 540 23.63 -34.31 49.29
N ARG A 541 24.38 -33.35 49.85
CA ARG A 541 23.85 -32.11 50.41
C ARG A 541 24.29 -30.94 49.54
N HIS A 542 23.33 -30.16 49.06
CA HIS A 542 23.61 -28.97 48.25
C HIS A 542 23.06 -27.71 48.94
N GLN A 543 23.79 -26.59 48.83
CA GLN A 543 23.38 -25.27 49.37
C GLN A 543 23.25 -24.19 48.28
N ARG A 544 22.24 -23.33 48.42
CA ARG A 544 22.00 -22.16 47.55
C ARG A 544 21.58 -20.97 48.41
N ALA A 545 22.26 -19.85 48.22
CA ALA A 545 21.87 -18.58 48.78
C ALA A 545 20.75 -17.96 47.93
N ILE A 546 19.73 -17.44 48.60
CA ILE A 546 18.61 -16.74 48.01
C ILE A 546 18.58 -15.37 48.67
N GLU A 547 18.75 -14.32 47.87
CA GLU A 547 18.63 -12.96 48.37
C GLU A 547 17.15 -12.55 48.31
N VAL A 548 16.56 -12.21 49.45
CA VAL A 548 15.21 -11.66 49.56
C VAL A 548 15.34 -10.17 49.80
N LEU A 549 14.80 -9.37 48.88
CA LEU A 549 14.91 -7.92 48.87
C LEU A 549 13.54 -7.31 49.12
N GLY A 550 13.44 -6.41 50.09
CA GLY A 550 12.24 -5.64 50.39
C GLY A 550 12.40 -4.17 49.99
N SER A 551 11.28 -3.50 49.70
CA SER A 551 11.25 -2.04 49.51
C SER A 551 11.39 -1.26 50.83
N GLU A 552 11.14 -1.92 51.96
CA GLU A 552 11.27 -1.38 53.32
C GLU A 552 12.05 -2.36 54.21
N PRO A 553 12.60 -1.90 55.35
CA PRO A 553 13.15 -2.79 56.36
C PRO A 553 12.13 -3.84 56.82
N PHE A 554 12.57 -5.11 56.90
CA PHE A 554 11.74 -6.23 57.33
C PHE A 554 12.57 -7.25 58.10
N GLN A 555 11.92 -8.14 58.81
CA GLN A 555 12.49 -9.36 59.39
C GLN A 555 11.78 -10.57 58.83
N ILE A 556 12.52 -11.65 58.58
CA ILE A 556 11.94 -12.95 58.28
C ILE A 556 11.46 -13.56 59.59
N VAL A 557 10.16 -13.78 59.72
CA VAL A 557 9.51 -14.37 60.89
C VAL A 557 9.56 -15.88 60.82
N GLU A 558 9.31 -16.44 59.63
CA GLU A 558 9.18 -17.89 59.46
C GLU A 558 9.56 -18.29 58.03
N ILE A 559 10.20 -19.46 57.89
CA ILE A 559 10.37 -20.12 56.60
C ILE A 559 9.73 -21.49 56.67
N LYS A 560 8.83 -21.77 55.72
CA LYS A 560 8.22 -23.09 55.53
C LYS A 560 8.64 -23.67 54.19
N THR A 561 8.91 -24.96 54.16
CA THR A 561 9.08 -25.70 52.91
C THR A 561 7.92 -26.70 52.81
N ASN A 562 7.37 -26.87 51.61
CA ASN A 562 6.32 -27.87 51.39
C ASN A 562 6.87 -29.24 50.98
N HIS A 563 8.19 -29.44 51.05
CA HIS A 563 8.85 -30.67 50.65
C HIS A 563 9.86 -31.13 51.70
N PRO A 564 9.78 -32.38 52.19
CA PRO A 564 10.59 -32.86 53.32
C PRO A 564 12.09 -33.01 53.02
N ALA A 565 12.49 -32.99 51.74
CA ALA A 565 13.89 -33.05 51.32
C ALA A 565 14.62 -31.69 51.36
N ILE A 566 13.90 -30.59 51.59
CA ILE A 566 14.48 -29.25 51.66
C ILE A 566 14.37 -28.74 53.09
N ASP A 567 15.52 -28.44 53.66
CA ASP A 567 15.62 -27.63 54.87
C ASP A 567 16.06 -26.23 54.48
N ALA A 568 15.32 -25.21 54.90
CA ALA A 568 15.62 -23.83 54.57
C ALA A 568 15.85 -23.06 55.86
N MET A 569 17.07 -22.56 56.04
CA MET A 569 17.45 -21.79 57.21
C MET A 569 17.77 -20.36 56.81
N VAL A 570 17.36 -19.40 57.63
CA VAL A 570 17.87 -18.03 57.54
C VAL A 570 19.28 -18.06 58.09
N ASP A 571 20.26 -17.71 57.27
CA ASP A 571 21.57 -17.38 57.79
C ASP A 571 21.48 -15.96 58.36
N ILE A 572 21.36 -15.85 59.68
CA ILE A 572 21.26 -14.55 60.38
C ILE A 572 22.67 -13.93 60.43
N SER A 573 23.25 -13.72 59.26
CA SER A 573 24.29 -12.71 59.11
C SER A 573 23.60 -11.35 59.30
N PRO A 574 24.13 -10.43 60.14
CA PRO A 574 23.52 -9.11 60.33
C PRO A 574 23.32 -8.49 58.94
N PRO A 575 22.09 -8.05 58.61
CA PRO A 575 21.75 -7.67 57.25
C PRO A 575 22.73 -6.61 56.76
N LYS A 576 23.30 -6.80 55.56
CA LYS A 576 24.20 -5.81 54.94
C LYS A 576 23.49 -4.46 54.80
N GLU A 577 22.18 -4.50 54.57
CA GLU A 577 21.25 -3.36 54.51
C GLU A 577 19.92 -3.79 55.12
N ARG A 578 19.21 -2.91 55.85
CA ARG A 578 18.01 -3.27 56.64
C ARG A 578 16.86 -3.90 55.83
N ASN A 579 16.92 -3.85 54.50
CA ASN A 579 15.94 -4.28 53.52
C ASN A 579 16.40 -5.47 52.64
N SER A 580 17.47 -6.19 53.02
CA SER A 580 17.94 -7.40 52.33
C SER A 580 18.28 -8.51 53.32
N HIS A 581 17.82 -9.73 53.04
CA HIS A 581 18.14 -10.94 53.79
C HIS A 581 18.64 -12.04 52.86
N ILE A 582 19.61 -12.84 53.33
CA ILE A 582 20.08 -14.02 52.60
C ILE A 582 19.54 -15.28 53.29
N ILE A 583 18.77 -16.07 52.55
CA ILE A 583 18.28 -17.37 52.98
C ILE A 583 19.18 -18.44 52.36
N THR A 584 19.68 -19.36 53.18
CA THR A 584 20.42 -20.53 52.68
C THR A 584 19.49 -21.72 52.65
N ALA A 585 19.00 -22.06 51.45
CA ALA A 585 18.25 -23.30 51.25
C ALA A 585 19.24 -24.48 51.11
N THR A 586 18.97 -25.57 51.82
CA THR A 586 19.73 -26.81 51.77
C THR A 586 18.83 -27.93 51.23
N LEU A 587 19.22 -28.54 50.11
CA LEU A 587 18.60 -29.77 49.62
C LEU A 587 19.38 -30.98 50.15
N THR A 588 18.69 -31.92 50.80
CA THR A 588 19.23 -33.21 51.26
C THR A 588 18.43 -34.34 50.62
N THR A 589 19.04 -35.06 49.69
CA THR A 589 18.39 -36.20 49.01
C THR A 589 18.57 -37.48 49.83
N ARG A 590 17.55 -38.36 49.89
CA ARG A 590 17.65 -39.65 50.58
C ARG A 590 18.25 -40.72 49.66
N GLN A 591 19.02 -41.65 50.22
CA GLN A 591 19.44 -42.84 49.47
C GLN A 591 18.21 -43.60 48.96
N GLY A 592 18.13 -43.78 47.64
CA GLY A 592 17.02 -44.47 46.97
C GLY A 592 15.95 -43.57 46.36
N GLU A 593 16.00 -42.24 46.54
CA GLU A 593 15.15 -41.30 45.79
C GLU A 593 15.60 -41.26 44.32
N ARG A 594 14.70 -41.62 43.40
CA ARG A 594 14.91 -41.52 41.95
C ARG A 594 13.68 -40.84 41.36
N ASN A 595 13.67 -39.50 41.31
CA ASN A 595 12.65 -38.67 40.65
C ASN A 595 13.03 -37.17 40.71
N SER A 596 12.26 -36.33 40.01
CA SER A 596 12.32 -34.87 40.16
C SER A 596 11.69 -34.42 41.48
N ILE A 597 12.35 -33.49 42.17
CA ILE A 597 11.85 -32.83 43.37
C ILE A 597 11.34 -31.45 42.99
N VAL A 598 10.06 -31.17 43.26
CA VAL A 598 9.41 -29.88 42.99
C VAL A 598 8.71 -29.40 44.25
N GLY A 599 8.85 -28.12 44.57
CA GLY A 599 8.15 -27.54 45.70
C GLY A 599 8.27 -26.02 45.75
N GLN A 600 7.92 -25.47 46.91
CA GLN A 600 7.93 -24.05 47.21
C GLN A 600 8.52 -23.81 48.60
N ILE A 601 9.33 -22.77 48.71
CA ILE A 601 9.76 -22.17 49.98
C ILE A 601 8.85 -20.96 50.22
N GLN A 602 8.11 -20.97 51.33
CA GLN A 602 7.31 -19.84 51.79
C GLN A 602 8.09 -19.06 52.84
N VAL A 603 8.28 -17.77 52.60
CA VAL A 603 8.99 -16.85 53.50
C VAL A 603 7.98 -15.86 54.05
N LEU A 604 7.72 -15.95 55.35
CA LEU A 604 6.85 -15.04 56.09
C LEU A 604 7.69 -13.93 56.72
N THR A 605 7.23 -12.69 56.62
CA THR A 605 7.92 -11.52 57.16
C THR A 605 7.10 -10.82 58.24
N ASP A 606 7.73 -9.97 59.05
CA ASP A 606 7.10 -9.19 60.14
C ASP A 606 6.42 -7.91 59.65
N ASN A 607 6.39 -7.69 58.34
CA ASN A 607 5.75 -6.52 57.77
C ASN A 607 4.25 -6.54 58.06
N ARG A 608 3.68 -5.34 58.24
CA ARG A 608 2.30 -5.12 58.68
C ARG A 608 1.24 -5.77 57.78
N ASP A 609 1.61 -6.14 56.55
CA ASP A 609 0.75 -6.77 55.54
C ASP A 609 0.73 -8.32 55.63
N GLY A 610 1.57 -8.94 56.47
CA GLY A 610 1.66 -10.40 56.58
C GLY A 610 2.06 -11.08 55.27
N SER A 611 2.77 -10.36 54.40
CA SER A 611 3.12 -10.82 53.07
C SER A 611 3.97 -12.10 53.11
N ASN A 612 3.58 -13.07 52.28
CA ASN A 612 4.21 -14.38 52.14
C ASN A 612 4.85 -14.49 50.76
N LEU A 613 6.17 -14.60 50.71
CA LEU A 613 6.90 -14.81 49.45
C LEU A 613 6.99 -16.31 49.17
N SER A 614 6.40 -16.75 48.07
CA SER A 614 6.53 -18.15 47.59
C SER A 614 7.60 -18.25 46.51
N ILE A 615 8.65 -19.03 46.80
CA ILE A 615 9.81 -19.23 45.93
C ILE A 615 9.79 -20.67 45.42
N PRO A 616 9.42 -20.91 44.15
CA PRO A 616 9.42 -22.26 43.60
C PRO A 616 10.85 -22.79 43.46
N PHE A 617 11.02 -24.10 43.63
CA PHE A 617 12.29 -24.78 43.40
C PHE A 617 12.12 -26.10 42.64
N TYR A 618 13.22 -26.52 42.00
CA TYR A 618 13.29 -27.70 41.18
C TYR A 618 14.67 -28.38 41.26
N ALA A 619 14.69 -29.72 41.38
CA ALA A 619 15.90 -30.55 41.33
C ALA A 619 15.62 -31.89 40.62
N ILE A 620 16.64 -32.49 40.00
CA ILE A 620 16.56 -33.85 39.43
C ILE A 620 17.54 -34.74 40.19
N VAL A 621 17.05 -35.80 40.84
CA VAL A 621 17.93 -36.75 41.55
C VAL A 621 18.40 -37.83 40.57
N SER A 622 19.72 -37.93 40.37
CA SER A 622 20.37 -38.92 39.50
C SER A 622 20.88 -40.13 40.25
#